data_AF-A0A7S3SWW7-F1
#
_entry.id   AF-A0A7S3SWW7-F1
#
_cell.length_a   1.000
_cell.length_b   1.000
_cell.length_c   1.000
_cell.angle_alpha   90.00
_cell.angle_beta   90.00
_cell.angle_gamma   90.00
#
_symmetry.space_group_name_H-M   'P 1'
#
loop_
_entity.id
_entity.type
_entity.pdbx_description
1 polymer ?
#
loop_
_entity_poly.entity_id
_entity_poly.type
_entity_poly.pdbx_seq_one_letter_code
_entity_poly.pdbx_strand_id
1 'polypeptide(L)'
;PPWHSKMAKAPYPTPLRSRASAPGKLILFGEHAVVYGHTAVAVALSSMRVTVEAELCDDGDGTLEATLHDLPSACGRGPVRADVPLSALAAAMLPTRASEERSDDGWRTPLAAGARVIEALHRELGGAPEADKAALVPLLFLAASLLPQLGARVGGRLRVGVRSAGLPVGAGLGSSAAFSVAVAAALLRLQLLLRERLGSTAAWDLALLE
;
A
#
# COMPACT_ATOMS: atom_id res chain seq x y z
N PRO A 1 -26.36 36.20 -19.63
CA PRO A 1 -26.66 34.79 -19.28
C PRO A 1 -25.36 33.97 -19.19
N PRO A 2 -24.96 33.50 -17.99
CA PRO A 2 -23.67 32.86 -17.81
C PRO A 2 -23.74 31.44 -18.36
N TRP A 3 -22.95 31.20 -19.40
CA TRP A 3 -22.58 29.89 -19.89
C TRP A 3 -21.83 29.17 -18.76
N HIS A 4 -22.53 28.43 -17.90
CA HIS A 4 -21.87 27.44 -17.06
C HIS A 4 -21.30 26.37 -18.00
N SER A 5 -20.00 26.42 -18.27
CA SER A 5 -19.28 25.28 -18.81
C SER A 5 -19.30 24.16 -17.77
N LYS A 6 -20.39 23.40 -17.71
CA LYS A 6 -20.32 22.03 -17.19
C LYS A 6 -19.39 21.31 -18.14
N MET A 7 -18.11 21.20 -17.77
CA MET A 7 -17.20 20.24 -18.37
C MET A 7 -17.93 18.90 -18.37
N ALA A 8 -18.29 18.43 -19.57
CA ALA A 8 -18.91 17.14 -19.73
C ALA A 8 -17.94 16.10 -19.16
N LYS A 9 -18.37 15.42 -18.10
CA LYS A 9 -17.66 14.26 -17.53
C LYS A 9 -17.52 13.25 -18.68
N ALA A 10 -16.29 12.99 -19.12
CA ALA A 10 -16.03 12.14 -20.28
C ALA A 10 -16.76 10.79 -20.13
N PRO A 11 -17.36 10.21 -21.20
CA PRO A 11 -18.42 9.21 -21.00
C PRO A 11 -17.97 7.92 -20.32
N TYR A 12 -16.71 7.47 -20.46
CA TYR A 12 -16.18 6.34 -19.70
C TYR A 12 -14.65 6.37 -19.64
N PRO A 13 -14.01 6.89 -18.57
CA PRO A 13 -12.64 6.51 -18.33
C PRO A 13 -12.62 5.05 -17.88
N THR A 14 -11.97 4.18 -18.66
CA THR A 14 -11.71 2.80 -18.22
C THR A 14 -10.94 2.85 -16.90
N PRO A 15 -11.34 2.09 -15.87
CA PRO A 15 -10.59 2.07 -14.62
C PRO A 15 -9.18 1.56 -14.87
N LEU A 16 -8.19 2.17 -14.23
CA LEU A 16 -6.82 1.66 -14.26
C LEU A 16 -6.76 0.45 -13.34
N ARG A 17 -6.26 -0.67 -13.86
CA ARG A 17 -6.16 -1.92 -13.11
C ARG A 17 -4.72 -2.41 -13.12
N SER A 18 -4.28 -2.89 -11.98
CA SER A 18 -3.01 -3.57 -11.82
C SER A 18 -3.18 -4.80 -10.93
N ARG A 19 -2.35 -5.81 -11.18
CA ARG A 19 -2.34 -7.05 -10.40
C ARG A 19 -0.89 -7.47 -10.21
N ALA A 20 -0.55 -7.84 -8.99
CA ALA A 20 0.76 -8.37 -8.66
C ALA A 20 0.63 -9.57 -7.72
N SER A 21 1.64 -10.44 -7.72
CA SER A 21 1.70 -11.54 -6.76
C SER A 21 3.12 -11.83 -6.33
N ALA A 22 3.29 -12.23 -5.07
CA ALA A 22 4.57 -12.62 -4.53
C ALA A 22 4.44 -13.97 -3.78
N PRO A 23 5.42 -14.88 -3.95
CA PRO A 23 5.42 -16.15 -3.23
C PRO A 23 5.88 -15.98 -1.78
N GLY A 24 5.47 -16.93 -0.93
CA GLY A 24 6.14 -17.15 0.35
C GLY A 24 7.58 -17.67 0.17
N LYS A 25 8.29 -17.86 1.28
CA LYS A 25 9.63 -18.44 1.29
C LYS A 25 9.73 -19.61 2.26
N LEU A 26 10.72 -20.46 2.02
CA LEU A 26 11.19 -21.51 2.91
C LEU A 26 12.72 -21.46 2.96
N ILE A 27 13.32 -21.75 4.11
CA ILE A 27 14.77 -21.96 4.21
C ILE A 27 15.02 -23.46 4.05
N LEU A 28 15.72 -23.88 2.99
CA LEU A 28 16.04 -25.29 2.75
C LEU A 28 17.23 -25.76 3.59
N PHE A 29 18.24 -24.90 3.73
CA PHE A 29 19.45 -25.19 4.50
C PHE A 29 19.91 -23.96 5.25
N GLY A 30 20.48 -24.17 6.43
CA GLY A 30 21.16 -23.12 7.19
C GLY A 30 20.26 -22.26 8.07
N GLU A 31 19.09 -22.75 8.49
CA GLU A 31 18.14 -22.03 9.37
C GLU A 31 18.83 -21.42 10.59
N HIS A 32 19.59 -22.22 11.33
CA HIS A 32 20.34 -21.78 12.50
C HIS A 32 21.79 -21.41 12.16
N ALA A 33 22.36 -22.01 11.12
CA ALA A 33 23.76 -21.79 10.74
C ALA A 33 24.02 -20.34 10.28
N VAL A 34 23.02 -19.69 9.66
CA VAL A 34 23.13 -18.29 9.22
C VAL A 34 23.38 -17.30 10.36
N VAL A 35 22.90 -17.62 11.56
CA VAL A 35 23.10 -16.79 12.76
C VAL A 35 24.58 -16.74 13.17
N TYR A 36 25.36 -17.75 12.78
CA TYR A 36 26.79 -17.86 13.06
C TYR A 36 27.67 -17.52 11.86
N GLY A 37 27.11 -16.87 10.83
CA GLY A 37 27.87 -16.42 9.65
C GLY A 37 28.07 -17.50 8.57
N HIS A 38 27.37 -18.63 8.65
CA HIS A 38 27.41 -19.66 7.61
C HIS A 38 26.34 -19.43 6.52
N THR A 39 26.54 -20.05 5.36
CA THR A 39 25.61 -19.93 4.23
C THR A 39 24.25 -20.57 4.53
N ALA A 40 23.19 -19.93 4.02
CA ALA A 40 21.84 -20.48 3.99
C ALA A 40 21.25 -20.43 2.58
N VAL A 41 20.36 -21.36 2.28
CA VAL A 41 19.64 -21.41 1.00
C VAL A 41 18.16 -21.22 1.28
N ALA A 42 17.59 -20.13 0.77
CA ALA A 42 16.15 -19.87 0.81
C ALA A 42 15.54 -20.07 -0.59
N VAL A 43 14.32 -20.59 -0.62
CA VAL A 43 13.57 -20.83 -1.86
C VAL A 43 12.18 -20.24 -1.78
N ALA A 44 11.64 -19.87 -2.95
CA ALA A 44 10.28 -19.39 -3.07
C ALA A 44 9.28 -20.56 -3.12
N LEU A 45 8.17 -20.42 -2.42
CA LEU A 45 7.06 -21.38 -2.47
C LEU A 45 6.11 -21.00 -3.62
N SER A 46 6.24 -21.68 -4.76
CA SER A 46 5.53 -21.30 -6.00
C SER A 46 4.00 -21.34 -5.89
N SER A 47 3.46 -22.28 -5.10
CA SER A 47 2.02 -22.54 -4.97
C SER A 47 1.33 -21.68 -3.92
N MET A 48 2.09 -21.10 -2.97
CA MET A 48 1.56 -20.29 -1.87
C MET A 48 1.96 -18.83 -2.06
N ARG A 49 1.00 -17.98 -2.44
CA ARG A 49 1.28 -16.60 -2.86
C ARG A 49 0.30 -15.63 -2.24
N VAL A 50 0.75 -14.40 -2.04
CA VAL A 50 -0.14 -13.25 -1.87
C VAL A 50 -0.38 -12.63 -3.24
N THR A 51 -1.64 -12.39 -3.58
CA THR A 51 -2.07 -11.68 -4.78
C THR A 51 -2.75 -10.39 -4.38
N VAL A 52 -2.40 -9.31 -5.06
CA VAL A 52 -2.98 -7.99 -4.86
C VAL A 52 -3.57 -7.51 -6.18
N GLU A 53 -4.79 -7.03 -6.12
CA GLU A 53 -5.48 -6.36 -7.21
C GLU A 53 -5.75 -4.93 -6.78
N ALA A 54 -5.24 -3.98 -7.55
CA ALA A 54 -5.46 -2.56 -7.32
C ALA A 54 -6.15 -1.93 -8.53
N GLU A 55 -7.23 -1.21 -8.27
CA GLU A 55 -8.07 -0.57 -9.27
C GLU A 55 -8.29 0.90 -8.90
N LEU A 56 -8.00 1.80 -9.82
CA LEU A 56 -8.34 3.21 -9.71
C LEU A 56 -9.47 3.55 -10.66
N CYS A 57 -10.59 3.96 -10.10
CA CYS A 57 -11.74 4.45 -10.83
C CYS A 57 -11.80 5.98 -10.73
N ASP A 58 -12.14 6.66 -11.82
CA ASP A 58 -12.23 8.14 -11.83
C ASP A 58 -13.56 8.63 -11.20
N ASP A 59 -14.52 7.74 -10.94
CA ASP A 59 -15.69 7.99 -10.13
C ASP A 59 -15.38 7.74 -8.65
N GLY A 60 -15.24 8.83 -7.90
CA GLY A 60 -14.98 8.73 -6.48
C GLY A 60 -15.05 10.05 -5.74
N ASP A 61 -14.85 9.91 -4.44
CA ASP A 61 -14.75 10.95 -3.43
C ASP A 61 -13.31 11.08 -2.89
N GLY A 62 -12.33 10.50 -3.60
CA GLY A 62 -10.93 10.47 -3.14
C GLY A 62 -10.68 9.44 -2.04
N THR A 63 -11.36 8.30 -2.04
CA THR A 63 -11.26 7.27 -1.01
C THR A 63 -10.43 6.07 -1.47
N LEU A 64 -9.62 5.53 -0.56
CA LEU A 64 -8.96 4.23 -0.67
C LEU A 64 -9.79 3.17 0.07
N GLU A 65 -10.30 2.18 -0.64
CA GLU A 65 -10.94 0.99 -0.09
C GLU A 65 -9.92 -0.16 -0.02
N ALA A 66 -9.50 -0.53 1.18
CA ALA A 66 -8.59 -1.65 1.42
C ALA A 66 -9.37 -2.86 1.93
N THR A 67 -9.18 -4.03 1.31
CA THR A 67 -9.81 -5.28 1.75
C THR A 67 -8.81 -6.42 1.83
N LEU A 68 -8.74 -7.09 2.98
CA LEU A 68 -7.96 -8.31 3.19
C LEU A 68 -8.92 -9.50 3.21
N HIS A 69 -9.12 -10.14 2.05
CA HIS A 69 -10.24 -11.06 1.85
C HIS A 69 -10.17 -12.34 2.70
N ASP A 70 -8.96 -12.80 2.99
CA ASP A 70 -8.73 -14.07 3.69
C ASP A 70 -8.46 -13.87 5.19
N LEU A 71 -8.56 -12.62 5.68
CA LEU A 71 -8.40 -12.29 7.08
C LEU A 71 -9.75 -11.97 7.72
N PRO A 72 -10.23 -12.74 8.71
CA PRO A 72 -11.50 -12.47 9.37
C PRO A 72 -11.38 -11.22 10.26
N SER A 73 -12.34 -10.31 10.13
CA SER A 73 -12.44 -9.13 11.00
C SER A 73 -12.80 -9.52 12.43
N ALA A 74 -12.25 -8.80 13.40
CA ALA A 74 -12.62 -8.98 14.81
C ALA A 74 -14.02 -8.43 15.15
N CYS A 75 -14.65 -7.64 14.27
CA CYS A 75 -16.00 -7.08 14.46
C CYS A 75 -17.13 -7.94 13.87
N GLY A 76 -16.83 -9.01 13.15
CA GLY A 76 -17.86 -9.82 12.49
C GLY A 76 -17.31 -11.00 11.68
N ARG A 77 -18.15 -11.63 10.87
CA ARG A 77 -17.73 -12.76 10.00
C ARG A 77 -17.17 -12.32 8.63
N GLY A 78 -17.12 -11.01 8.38
CA GLY A 78 -16.64 -10.45 7.13
C GLY A 78 -15.11 -10.32 7.08
N PRO A 79 -14.54 -10.02 5.89
CA PRO A 79 -13.12 -9.73 5.75
C PRO A 79 -12.75 -8.43 6.46
N VAL A 80 -11.49 -8.30 6.87
CA VAL A 80 -10.94 -7.01 7.33
C VAL A 80 -10.99 -6.02 6.16
N ARG A 81 -11.65 -4.88 6.39
CA ARG A 81 -11.80 -3.80 5.41
C ARG A 81 -11.71 -2.44 6.09
N ALA A 82 -11.15 -1.46 5.38
CA ALA A 82 -11.29 -0.06 5.74
C ALA A 82 -11.41 0.82 4.50
N ASP A 83 -12.09 1.94 4.67
CA ASP A 83 -12.19 3.00 3.69
C ASP A 83 -11.50 4.24 4.30
N VAL A 84 -10.46 4.75 3.65
CA VAL A 84 -9.64 5.86 4.17
C VAL A 84 -9.50 6.94 3.10
N PRO A 85 -9.69 8.24 3.43
CA PRO A 85 -9.45 9.30 2.47
C PRO A 85 -8.00 9.30 1.97
N LEU A 86 -7.80 9.37 0.66
CA LEU A 86 -6.48 9.50 0.04
C LEU A 86 -5.77 10.79 0.48
N SER A 87 -6.54 11.84 0.79
CA SER A 87 -6.03 13.08 1.37
C SER A 87 -5.45 12.88 2.77
N ALA A 88 -6.05 12.01 3.59
CA ALA A 88 -5.53 11.68 4.92
C ALA A 88 -4.21 10.88 4.82
N LEU A 89 -4.11 9.97 3.85
CA LEU A 89 -2.85 9.26 3.56
C LEU A 89 -1.74 10.23 3.12
N ALA A 90 -2.06 11.18 2.24
CA ALA A 90 -1.11 12.21 1.83
C ALA A 90 -0.70 13.11 3.01
N ALA A 91 -1.64 13.48 3.88
CA ALA A 91 -1.37 14.27 5.07
C ALA A 91 -0.48 13.55 6.09
N ALA A 92 -0.64 12.23 6.23
CA ALA A 92 0.21 11.42 7.10
C ALA A 92 1.70 11.47 6.68
N MET A 93 1.99 11.70 5.39
CA MET A 93 3.34 11.77 4.83
C MET A 93 3.93 13.18 4.78
N LEU A 94 3.17 14.23 5.10
CA LEU A 94 3.72 15.59 5.09
C LEU A 94 4.80 15.72 6.17
N PRO A 95 6.02 16.18 5.82
CA PRO A 95 7.07 16.39 6.80
C PRO A 95 6.63 17.48 7.77
N THR A 96 6.40 17.08 9.02
CA THR A 96 6.24 18.03 10.12
C THR A 96 7.61 18.13 10.75
N ARG A 97 8.32 19.25 10.49
CA ARG A 97 9.59 19.82 11.02
C ARG A 97 10.36 19.13 12.18
N ALA A 98 10.31 17.82 12.31
CA ALA A 98 10.93 17.04 13.36
C ALA A 98 12.11 16.30 12.75
N SER A 99 13.30 16.75 13.16
CA SER A 99 14.64 16.21 12.98
C SER A 99 14.70 14.76 12.47
N GLU A 100 15.27 14.59 11.28
CA GLU A 100 15.85 13.32 10.85
C GLU A 100 16.98 12.98 11.83
N GLU A 101 16.73 12.10 12.80
CA GLU A 101 17.79 11.51 13.60
C GLU A 101 18.52 10.48 12.74
N ARG A 102 19.69 10.85 12.22
CA ARG A 102 20.70 9.90 11.72
C ARG A 102 21.17 9.07 12.91
N SER A 103 21.08 7.75 12.85
CA SER A 103 21.83 6.92 13.78
C SER A 103 23.33 7.03 13.48
N ASP A 104 24.16 6.94 14.52
CA ASP A 104 25.63 7.08 14.48
C ASP A 104 26.31 6.06 13.54
N ASP A 105 25.61 4.99 13.19
CA ASP A 105 26.08 3.95 12.29
C ASP A 105 25.94 4.36 10.81
N GLY A 106 25.16 5.41 10.48
CA GLY A 106 24.95 5.88 9.11
C GLY A 106 23.80 5.18 8.37
N TRP A 107 23.11 4.26 9.04
CA TRP A 107 21.83 3.73 8.55
C TRP A 107 20.73 4.76 8.86
N ARG A 108 19.78 4.95 7.95
CA ARG A 108 18.59 5.76 8.27
C ARG A 108 17.64 4.86 9.05
N THR A 109 17.50 5.07 10.35
CA THR A 109 16.47 4.37 11.15
C THR A 109 15.09 4.90 10.75
N PRO A 110 14.17 4.04 10.27
CA PRO A 110 12.84 4.49 9.86
C PRO A 110 11.95 4.98 11.02
N LEU A 111 12.41 4.86 12.27
CA LEU A 111 11.53 4.77 13.44
C LEU A 111 10.78 6.07 13.77
N ALA A 112 11.42 7.24 13.76
CA ALA A 112 10.74 8.47 14.20
C ALA A 112 9.67 8.93 13.20
N ALA A 113 9.99 8.95 11.90
CA ALA A 113 9.03 9.30 10.86
C ALA A 113 7.97 8.20 10.67
N GLY A 114 8.38 6.93 10.69
CA GLY A 114 7.49 5.78 10.54
C GLY A 114 6.48 5.66 11.65
N ALA A 115 6.88 5.83 12.92
CA ALA A 115 5.96 5.74 14.06
C ALA A 115 4.84 6.78 14.00
N ARG A 116 5.15 8.01 13.54
CA ARG A 116 4.17 9.09 13.39
C ARG A 116 3.17 8.84 12.27
N VAL A 117 3.65 8.34 11.13
CA VAL A 117 2.77 7.92 10.02
C VAL A 117 1.86 6.80 10.51
N ILE A 118 2.42 5.79 11.19
CA ILE A 118 1.67 4.68 11.77
C ILE A 118 0.58 5.20 12.72
N GLU A 119 0.90 6.12 13.63
CA GLU A 119 -0.06 6.71 14.56
C GLU A 119 -1.17 7.49 13.83
N ALA A 120 -0.84 8.27 12.80
CA ALA A 120 -1.83 8.95 11.96
C ALA A 120 -2.78 7.95 11.28
N LEU A 121 -2.25 6.87 10.70
CA LEU A 121 -3.06 5.82 10.08
C LEU A 121 -3.96 5.10 11.09
N HIS A 122 -3.48 4.84 12.30
CA HIS A 122 -4.30 4.25 13.37
C HIS A 122 -5.47 5.16 13.77
N ARG A 123 -5.27 6.49 13.75
CA ARG A 123 -6.34 7.47 14.01
C ARG A 123 -7.39 7.47 12.90
N GLU A 124 -6.98 7.38 11.63
CA GLU A 124 -7.90 7.28 10.50
C GLU A 124 -8.74 5.98 10.54
N LEU A 125 -8.17 4.90 11.08
CA LEU A 125 -8.89 3.65 11.33
C LEU A 125 -9.71 3.66 12.65
N GLY A 126 -10.03 4.84 13.18
CA GLY A 126 -10.80 5.01 14.40
C GLY A 126 -12.09 4.17 14.40
N GLY A 127 -12.38 3.52 15.54
CA GLY A 127 -13.55 2.66 15.71
C GLY A 127 -13.38 1.20 15.24
N ALA A 128 -12.34 0.87 14.48
CA ALA A 128 -12.01 -0.53 14.16
C ALA A 128 -11.33 -1.25 15.35
N PRO A 129 -11.41 -2.59 15.43
CA PRO A 129 -10.65 -3.38 16.39
C PRO A 129 -9.13 -3.23 16.19
N GLU A 130 -8.35 -3.33 17.26
CA GLU A 130 -6.89 -3.23 17.19
C GLU A 130 -6.26 -4.29 16.26
N ALA A 131 -6.83 -5.50 16.20
CA ALA A 131 -6.36 -6.54 15.30
C ALA A 131 -6.53 -6.16 13.82
N ASP A 132 -7.67 -5.56 13.47
CA ASP A 132 -7.99 -5.12 12.12
C ASP A 132 -7.09 -3.93 11.72
N LYS A 133 -6.87 -2.99 12.66
CA LYS A 133 -5.93 -1.88 12.48
C LYS A 133 -4.52 -2.39 12.17
N ALA A 134 -4.01 -3.29 13.00
CA ALA A 134 -2.68 -3.86 12.84
C ALA A 134 -2.51 -4.57 11.48
N ALA A 135 -3.57 -5.21 10.96
CA ALA A 135 -3.56 -5.86 9.66
C ALA A 135 -3.59 -4.87 8.48
N LEU A 136 -4.32 -3.75 8.60
CA LEU A 136 -4.50 -2.76 7.53
C LEU A 136 -3.36 -1.75 7.43
N VAL A 137 -2.75 -1.37 8.54
CA VAL A 137 -1.72 -0.33 8.62
C VAL A 137 -0.56 -0.55 7.64
N PRO A 138 -0.01 -1.77 7.45
CA PRO A 138 1.06 -1.98 6.47
C PRO A 138 0.66 -1.65 5.02
N LEU A 139 -0.58 -1.96 4.63
CA LEU A 139 -1.10 -1.61 3.29
C LEU A 139 -1.24 -0.10 3.17
N LEU A 140 -1.87 0.53 4.16
CA LEU A 140 -2.10 1.97 4.15
C LEU A 140 -0.79 2.76 4.18
N PHE A 141 0.20 2.26 4.92
CA PHE A 141 1.54 2.82 4.95
C PHE A 141 2.18 2.78 3.55
N LEU A 142 2.17 1.61 2.90
CA LEU A 142 2.69 1.48 1.53
C LEU A 142 1.91 2.34 0.53
N ALA A 143 0.60 2.45 0.67
CA ALA A 143 -0.21 3.32 -0.16
C ALA A 143 0.14 4.80 0.05
N ALA A 144 0.28 5.24 1.29
CA ALA A 144 0.71 6.59 1.63
C ALA A 144 2.12 6.89 1.08
N SER A 145 3.05 5.94 1.16
CA SER A 145 4.43 6.09 0.65
C SER A 145 4.51 6.12 -0.87
N LEU A 146 3.74 5.27 -1.56
CA LEU A 146 3.91 5.04 -2.99
C LEU A 146 2.94 5.86 -3.85
N LEU A 147 1.82 6.33 -3.26
CA LEU A 147 0.77 7.07 -3.96
C LEU A 147 0.53 8.52 -3.44
N PRO A 148 1.53 9.28 -2.96
CA PRO A 148 1.29 10.63 -2.43
C PRO A 148 0.68 11.59 -3.47
N GLN A 149 0.96 11.35 -4.76
CA GLN A 149 0.45 12.15 -5.87
C GLN A 149 -1.03 11.89 -6.21
N LEU A 150 -1.56 10.73 -5.81
CA LEU A 150 -2.94 10.33 -6.10
C LEU A 150 -3.93 11.14 -5.25
N GLY A 151 -3.64 11.31 -3.95
CA GLY A 151 -4.48 12.08 -3.03
C GLY A 151 -4.54 13.58 -3.31
N ALA A 152 -3.55 14.14 -4.00
CA ALA A 152 -3.50 15.57 -4.33
C ALA A 152 -4.08 15.91 -5.73
N ARG A 153 -4.15 14.94 -6.65
CA ARG A 153 -4.46 15.22 -8.08
C ARG A 153 -5.59 14.39 -8.68
N VAL A 154 -6.04 13.32 -8.03
CA VAL A 154 -7.06 12.42 -8.60
C VAL A 154 -8.21 12.26 -7.61
N GLY A 155 -9.38 12.83 -7.93
CA GLY A 155 -10.62 12.65 -7.16
C GLY A 155 -11.26 11.26 -7.29
N GLY A 156 -10.47 10.25 -7.64
CA GLY A 156 -10.94 8.90 -7.93
C GLY A 156 -11.09 8.03 -6.68
N ARG A 157 -11.63 6.82 -6.87
CA ARG A 157 -11.70 5.78 -5.84
C ARG A 157 -10.66 4.71 -6.12
N LEU A 158 -9.77 4.46 -5.15
CA LEU A 158 -8.76 3.43 -5.23
C LEU A 158 -9.22 2.20 -4.45
N ARG A 159 -9.42 1.07 -5.12
CA ARG A 159 -9.71 -0.21 -4.48
C ARG A 159 -8.46 -1.07 -4.45
N VAL A 160 -8.11 -1.61 -3.29
CA VAL A 160 -7.00 -2.54 -3.11
C VAL A 160 -7.50 -3.79 -2.41
N GLY A 161 -7.58 -4.89 -3.14
CA GLY A 161 -7.96 -6.20 -2.64
C GLY A 161 -6.73 -7.10 -2.49
N VAL A 162 -6.58 -7.74 -1.34
CA VAL A 162 -5.49 -8.68 -1.05
C VAL A 162 -6.04 -10.06 -0.76
N ARG A 163 -5.46 -11.08 -1.40
CA ARG A 163 -5.78 -12.50 -1.20
C ARG A 163 -4.50 -13.31 -0.94
N SER A 164 -4.51 -14.19 0.03
CA SER A 164 -3.47 -15.21 0.26
C SER A 164 -3.97 -16.56 -0.24
N ALA A 165 -3.35 -17.07 -1.30
CA ALA A 165 -3.65 -18.40 -1.84
C ALA A 165 -3.03 -19.49 -0.94
N GLY A 166 -3.63 -19.72 0.23
CA GLY A 166 -3.24 -20.78 1.16
C GLY A 166 -1.95 -20.52 1.94
N LEU A 167 -1.39 -19.30 1.92
CA LEU A 167 -0.20 -18.95 2.69
C LEU A 167 -0.60 -18.62 4.14
N PRO A 168 -0.30 -19.48 5.13
CA PRO A 168 -0.70 -19.27 6.52
C PRO A 168 0.00 -18.05 7.13
N VAL A 169 -0.74 -17.32 7.96
CA VAL A 169 -0.19 -16.24 8.78
C VAL A 169 0.52 -16.85 10.00
N GLY A 170 1.72 -16.37 10.31
CA GLY A 170 2.47 -16.77 11.51
C GLY A 170 3.24 -18.09 11.41
N ALA A 171 3.22 -18.81 10.28
CA ALA A 171 3.92 -20.08 10.12
C ALA A 171 5.40 -19.97 9.69
N GLY A 172 6.00 -18.78 9.73
CA GLY A 172 7.38 -18.56 9.28
C GLY A 172 7.61 -18.60 7.76
N LEU A 173 6.56 -18.79 6.95
CA LEU A 173 6.65 -18.91 5.48
C LEU A 173 6.80 -17.56 4.73
N GLY A 174 7.12 -16.48 5.43
CA GLY A 174 7.34 -15.15 4.84
C GLY A 174 6.09 -14.46 4.27
N SER A 175 4.91 -14.68 4.86
CA SER A 175 3.66 -14.08 4.40
C SER A 175 3.64 -12.54 4.43
N SER A 176 4.24 -11.92 5.45
CA SER A 176 4.37 -10.47 5.54
C SER A 176 5.26 -9.88 4.44
N ALA A 177 6.37 -10.55 4.10
CA ALA A 177 7.25 -10.12 3.02
C ALA A 177 6.55 -10.26 1.66
N ALA A 178 5.87 -11.39 1.41
CA ALA A 178 5.06 -11.59 0.22
C ALA A 178 3.96 -10.53 0.09
N PHE A 179 3.29 -10.19 1.20
CA PHE A 179 2.30 -9.14 1.26
C PHE A 179 2.87 -7.78 0.85
N SER A 180 3.96 -7.33 1.49
CA SER A 180 4.58 -6.03 1.19
C SER A 180 5.06 -5.95 -0.25
N VAL A 181 5.68 -7.01 -0.78
CA VAL A 181 6.15 -7.06 -2.18
C VAL A 181 4.97 -6.99 -3.15
N ALA A 182 3.92 -7.79 -2.95
CA ALA A 182 2.77 -7.80 -3.84
C ALA A 182 1.99 -6.47 -3.81
N VAL A 183 1.80 -5.88 -2.61
CA VAL A 183 1.15 -4.57 -2.47
C VAL A 183 1.99 -3.50 -3.16
N ALA A 184 3.27 -3.38 -2.82
CA ALA A 184 4.14 -2.37 -3.43
C ALA A 184 4.21 -2.50 -4.96
N ALA A 185 4.33 -3.72 -5.48
CA ALA A 185 4.36 -3.97 -6.92
C ALA A 185 3.05 -3.58 -7.63
N ALA A 186 1.89 -3.90 -7.05
CA ALA A 186 0.60 -3.48 -7.59
C ALA A 186 0.47 -1.96 -7.60
N LEU A 187 0.76 -1.30 -6.48
CA LEU A 187 0.64 0.16 -6.37
C LEU A 187 1.63 0.90 -7.27
N LEU A 188 2.88 0.45 -7.37
CA LEU A 188 3.87 1.01 -8.30
C LEU A 188 3.44 0.82 -9.76
N ARG A 189 2.91 -0.34 -10.12
CA ARG A 189 2.37 -0.57 -11.48
C ARG A 189 1.20 0.34 -11.76
N LEU A 190 0.29 0.53 -10.81
CA LEU A 190 -0.84 1.44 -10.94
C LEU A 190 -0.36 2.89 -11.11
N GLN A 191 0.65 3.31 -10.35
CA GLN A 191 1.27 4.62 -10.47
C GLN A 191 1.87 4.84 -11.87
N LEU A 192 2.55 3.82 -12.44
CA LEU A 192 3.08 3.89 -13.80
C LEU A 192 1.97 4.06 -14.84
N LEU A 193 0.89 3.28 -14.73
CA LEU A 193 -0.26 3.39 -15.63
C LEU A 193 -0.94 4.76 -15.51
N LEU A 194 -1.04 5.30 -14.29
CA LEU A 194 -1.55 6.64 -14.07
C LEU A 194 -0.64 7.70 -14.70
N ARG A 195 0.68 7.56 -14.56
CA ARG A 195 1.66 8.44 -15.21
C ARG A 195 1.57 8.38 -16.73
N GLU A 196 1.40 7.20 -17.32
CA GLU A 196 1.20 7.04 -18.77
C GLU A 196 -0.09 7.74 -19.22
N ARG A 197 -1.19 7.59 -18.46
CA ARG A 197 -2.48 8.23 -18.76
C ARG A 197 -2.41 9.76 -18.66
N LEU A 198 -1.78 10.29 -17.63
CA LEU A 198 -1.62 11.74 -17.40
C LEU A 198 -0.50 12.35 -18.26
N GLY A 199 0.49 11.56 -18.65
CA GLY A 199 1.60 11.92 -19.54
C GLY A 199 1.21 12.10 -21.01
N SER A 200 -0.06 11.91 -21.36
CA SER A 200 -0.65 12.40 -22.61
C SER A 200 -1.16 13.85 -22.50
N THR A 201 -1.24 14.45 -21.29
CA THR A 201 -1.84 15.78 -21.08
C THR A 201 -1.11 16.73 -20.12
N ALA A 202 -0.13 16.32 -19.31
CA ALA A 202 0.67 17.27 -18.53
C ALA A 202 2.06 16.74 -18.19
N ALA A 203 3.08 17.60 -18.38
CA ALA A 203 4.45 17.39 -17.95
C ALA A 203 4.51 17.24 -16.42
N TRP A 204 5.11 16.14 -15.96
CA TRP A 204 5.45 15.96 -14.56
C TRP A 204 6.71 16.77 -14.26
N ASP A 205 6.55 17.99 -13.74
CA ASP A 205 7.70 18.74 -13.23
C ASP A 205 8.34 17.99 -12.06
N LEU A 206 9.62 17.68 -12.26
CA LEU A 206 10.56 16.95 -11.39
C LEU A 206 10.85 17.64 -10.04
N ALA A 207 10.07 18.63 -9.61
CA ALA A 207 10.42 19.54 -8.52
C ALA A 207 10.04 19.08 -7.09
N LEU A 208 9.76 17.80 -6.86
CA LEU A 208 9.31 17.29 -5.54
C LEU A 208 10.10 16.07 -5.03
N LEU A 209 11.28 15.82 -5.61
CA LEU A 209 12.26 14.85 -5.12
C LEU A 209 13.66 15.47 -4.88
N GLU A 210 13.72 16.79 -4.70
CA GLU A 210 14.81 17.49 -3.99
C GLU A 210 14.27 18.02 -2.66
#